data_AF-A0A6I8VDQ8-F1
#
_entry.id   AF-A0A6I8VDQ8-F1
#
_cell.length_a   1.000
_cell.length_b   1.000
_cell.length_c   1.000
_cell.angle_alpha   90.00
_cell.angle_beta   90.00
_cell.angle_gamma   90.00
#
_symmetry.space_group_name_H-M   'P 1'
#
loop_
_entity.id
_entity.type
_entity.pdbx_description
1 polymer ?
#
loop_
_entity_poly.entity_id
_entity_poly.type
_entity_poly.pdbx_seq_one_letter_code
_entity_poly.pdbx_strand_id
1 'polypeptide(L)'
;MFSISFAASKDTLPDSLRQGFDDLWDHQHVGNSTLNTYEHWLHCCGRNSAEDYMHLDKELPASCCLDLDCTRPLNLYMAGCEIKFKEYLGGKTANFHSLSWFLILTEFAGSVTTCYLVDSIRNHRDRERFYN
;
A
#
# COMPACT_ATOMS: atom_id res chain seq x y z
N MET A 1 5.96 17.08 8.15
CA MET A 1 6.97 16.02 8.33
C MET A 1 6.64 14.77 7.51
N PHE A 2 5.40 14.26 7.49
CA PHE A 2 5.03 13.04 6.75
C PHE A 2 5.30 13.06 5.23
N SER A 3 5.08 14.19 4.56
CA SER A 3 5.22 14.28 3.09
C SER A 3 6.66 14.11 2.60
N ILE A 4 7.63 14.60 3.37
CA ILE A 4 9.05 14.57 2.98
C ILE A 4 9.63 13.17 3.15
N SER A 5 9.30 12.49 4.26
CA SER A 5 9.68 11.10 4.49
C SER A 5 9.10 10.17 3.44
N PHE A 6 7.83 10.34 3.09
CA PHE A 6 7.19 9.55 2.04
C PHE A 6 7.79 9.81 0.65
N ALA A 7 8.11 11.08 0.34
CA ALA A 7 8.76 11.42 -0.91
C ALA A 7 10.18 10.85 -1.03
N ALA A 8 10.92 10.71 0.07
CA ALA A 8 12.22 10.02 0.06
C ALA A 8 12.05 8.50 -0.05
N SER A 9 11.07 7.91 0.65
CA SER A 9 10.82 6.47 0.61
C SER A 9 10.27 5.99 -0.73
N LYS A 10 9.49 6.78 -1.45
CA LYS A 10 8.92 6.36 -2.74
C LYS A 10 9.99 5.95 -3.76
N ASP A 11 11.18 6.54 -3.68
CA ASP A 11 12.27 6.28 -4.61
C ASP A 11 13.04 5.00 -4.25
N THR A 12 13.08 4.61 -2.97
CA THR A 12 13.74 3.38 -2.48
C THR A 12 12.79 2.19 -2.30
N LEU A 13 11.49 2.44 -2.32
CA LEU A 13 10.43 1.44 -2.19
C LEU A 13 10.50 0.34 -3.28
N PRO A 14 10.75 0.64 -4.57
CA PRO A 14 10.80 -0.38 -5.62
C PRO A 14 11.88 -1.44 -5.37
N ASP A 15 13.06 -1.01 -4.91
CA ASP A 15 14.18 -1.92 -4.65
C ASP A 15 13.93 -2.79 -3.42
N SER A 16 13.34 -2.20 -2.38
CA SER A 16 12.95 -2.93 -1.16
C SER A 16 11.91 -4.01 -1.46
N LEU A 17 10.99 -3.72 -2.39
CA LEU A 17 9.96 -4.66 -2.82
C LEU A 17 10.51 -5.77 -3.70
N ARG A 18 11.42 -5.44 -4.63
CA ARG A 18 12.17 -6.46 -5.39
C ARG A 18 12.80 -7.47 -4.44
N GLN A 19 13.50 -6.97 -3.43
CA GLN A 19 14.17 -7.83 -2.47
C GLN A 19 13.19 -8.64 -1.62
N GLY A 20 12.03 -8.09 -1.27
CA GLY A 20 10.97 -8.84 -0.59
C GLY A 20 10.38 -9.94 -1.46
N PHE A 21 10.10 -9.68 -2.73
CA PHE A 21 9.63 -10.72 -3.65
C PHE A 21 10.69 -11.79 -3.94
N ASP A 22 11.97 -11.41 -3.99
CA ASP A 22 13.09 -12.36 -4.07
C ASP A 22 13.16 -13.29 -2.86
N ASP A 23 12.94 -12.76 -1.64
CA ASP A 23 12.96 -13.54 -0.40
C ASP A 23 11.74 -14.46 -0.28
N LEU A 24 10.57 -13.99 -0.73
CA LEU A 24 9.34 -14.79 -0.76
C LEU A 24 9.32 -15.83 -1.90
N TRP A 25 10.16 -15.65 -2.92
CA TRP A 25 10.30 -16.59 -4.02
C TRP A 25 11.15 -17.80 -3.59
N ASP A 26 10.49 -18.76 -2.95
CA ASP A 26 11.11 -20.06 -2.66
C ASP A 26 11.00 -21.00 -3.87
N HIS A 27 12.12 -21.24 -4.54
CA HIS A 27 12.24 -22.20 -5.64
C HIS A 27 11.81 -23.63 -5.24
N GLN A 28 11.79 -23.96 -3.95
CA GLN A 28 11.41 -25.28 -3.44
C GLN A 28 9.90 -25.39 -3.14
N HIS A 29 9.23 -24.32 -2.68
CA HIS A 29 7.82 -24.29 -2.26
C HIS A 29 6.91 -23.34 -3.05
N VAL A 30 7.23 -23.16 -4.33
CA VAL A 30 6.49 -22.49 -5.40
C VAL A 30 4.93 -22.47 -5.28
N GLY A 31 4.28 -23.52 -4.78
CA GLY A 31 2.82 -23.60 -4.66
C GLY A 31 2.20 -23.27 -3.29
N ASN A 32 3.00 -23.06 -2.23
CA ASN A 32 2.49 -22.81 -0.87
C ASN A 32 3.15 -21.59 -0.20
N SER A 33 3.69 -20.70 -1.02
CA SER A 33 4.32 -19.47 -0.57
C SER A 33 3.28 -18.36 -0.37
N THR A 34 3.58 -17.41 0.51
CA THR A 34 2.80 -16.16 0.69
C THR A 34 2.63 -15.38 -0.62
N LEU A 35 3.51 -15.61 -1.59
CA LEU A 35 3.42 -15.08 -2.96
C LEU A 35 2.08 -15.38 -3.64
N ASN A 36 1.52 -16.58 -3.45
CA ASN A 36 0.23 -17.00 -4.03
C ASN A 36 -0.93 -16.05 -3.66
N THR A 37 -0.87 -15.47 -2.45
CA THR A 37 -1.85 -14.48 -1.98
C THR A 37 -1.70 -13.15 -2.73
N TYR A 38 -0.46 -12.72 -2.97
CA TYR A 38 -0.17 -11.49 -3.70
C TYR A 38 -0.53 -11.62 -5.19
N GLU A 39 -0.26 -12.77 -5.80
CA GLU A 39 -0.64 -13.08 -7.18
C GLU A 39 -2.15 -12.96 -7.40
N HIS A 40 -2.94 -13.56 -6.52
CA HIS A 40 -4.39 -13.44 -6.55
C HIS A 40 -4.87 -12.00 -6.31
N TRP A 41 -4.24 -11.27 -5.38
CA TRP A 41 -4.66 -9.90 -5.03
C TRP A 41 -4.31 -8.85 -6.09
N LEU A 42 -3.17 -9.00 -6.77
CA LEU A 42 -2.65 -8.05 -7.76
C LEU A 42 -2.89 -8.46 -9.20
N HIS A 43 -3.49 -9.64 -9.42
CA HIS A 43 -3.71 -10.19 -10.76
C HIS A 43 -2.39 -10.26 -11.55
N CYS A 44 -1.38 -10.88 -10.91
CA CYS A 44 -0.04 -11.05 -11.44
C CYS A 44 0.41 -12.49 -11.25
N CYS A 45 1.45 -12.90 -11.97
CA CYS A 45 2.04 -14.22 -11.84
C CYS A 45 3.55 -14.13 -11.81
N GLY A 46 4.13 -14.78 -10.81
CA GLY A 46 5.57 -14.91 -10.68
C GLY A 46 6.23 -13.63 -10.16
N ARG A 47 7.53 -13.72 -9.95
CA ARG A 47 8.33 -12.57 -9.52
C ARG A 47 8.32 -11.49 -10.60
N ASN A 48 8.86 -11.84 -11.78
CA ASN A 48 9.03 -10.93 -12.90
C ASN A 48 8.10 -11.28 -14.07
N SER A 49 7.74 -12.55 -14.22
CA SER A 49 6.85 -13.04 -15.27
C SER A 49 6.31 -14.42 -14.92
N ALA A 50 5.19 -14.82 -15.54
CA ALA A 50 4.69 -16.20 -15.47
C ALA A 50 5.71 -17.23 -16.00
N GLU A 51 6.65 -16.79 -16.83
CA GLU A 51 7.75 -17.59 -17.36
C GLU A 51 8.70 -18.11 -16.26
N ASP A 52 8.78 -17.43 -15.11
CA ASP A 52 9.59 -17.87 -13.97
C ASP A 52 9.17 -19.26 -13.48
N TYR A 53 7.86 -19.57 -13.55
CA TYR A 53 7.34 -20.91 -13.24
C TYR A 53 7.60 -21.91 -14.38
N MET A 54 7.47 -21.47 -15.63
CA MET A 54 7.68 -22.31 -16.81
C MET A 54 9.14 -22.78 -16.95
N HIS A 55 10.10 -21.91 -16.65
CA HIS A 55 11.53 -22.25 -16.68
C HIS A 55 11.94 -23.24 -15.60
N LEU A 56 11.17 -23.31 -14.51
CA LEU A 56 11.41 -24.24 -13.40
C LEU A 56 10.74 -25.61 -13.62
N ASP A 57 10.02 -25.82 -14.74
CA ASP A 57 9.24 -27.03 -15.01
C ASP A 57 8.25 -27.37 -13.87
N LYS A 58 7.76 -26.33 -13.17
CA LYS A 58 6.84 -26.44 -12.03
C LYS A 58 5.42 -26.14 -12.48
N GLU A 59 4.46 -26.81 -11.85
CA GLU A 59 3.03 -26.52 -12.06
C GLU A 59 2.72 -25.09 -11.62
N LEU A 60 2.06 -24.32 -12.48
CA LEU A 60 1.63 -22.96 -12.16
C LEU A 60 0.57 -23.01 -11.05
N PRO A 61 0.69 -22.15 -10.02
CA PRO A 61 -0.33 -22.07 -8.99
C PRO A 61 -1.63 -21.50 -9.57
N ALA A 62 -2.77 -21.94 -9.04
CA ALA A 62 -4.09 -21.47 -9.47
C ALA A 62 -4.30 -19.96 -9.23
N SER A 63 -3.52 -19.32 -8.34
CA SER A 63 -3.50 -17.87 -8.13
C SER A 63 -3.14 -17.06 -9.37
N CYS A 64 -2.34 -17.63 -10.28
CA CYS A 64 -1.87 -16.98 -11.49
C CYS A 64 -2.95 -16.86 -12.57
N CYS A 65 -4.13 -17.44 -12.35
CA CYS A 65 -5.20 -17.52 -13.33
C CYS A 65 -6.44 -16.77 -12.84
N LEU A 66 -7.11 -16.09 -13.77
CA LEU A 66 -8.42 -15.50 -13.52
C LEU A 66 -9.40 -16.59 -13.08
N ASP A 67 -10.15 -16.32 -12.00
CA ASP A 67 -11.12 -17.25 -11.37
C ASP A 67 -10.52 -18.58 -10.88
N LEU A 68 -9.20 -18.65 -10.66
CA LEU A 68 -8.47 -19.88 -10.34
C LEU A 68 -8.55 -20.95 -11.45
N ASP A 69 -8.99 -20.58 -12.65
CA ASP A 69 -9.19 -21.49 -13.78
C ASP A 69 -8.07 -21.34 -14.82
N CYS A 70 -7.01 -22.14 -14.64
CA CYS A 70 -5.88 -22.22 -15.56
C CYS A 70 -6.13 -23.09 -16.81
N THR A 71 -7.38 -23.52 -17.04
CA THR A 71 -7.74 -24.36 -18.21
C THR A 71 -7.65 -23.60 -19.54
N ARG A 72 -7.74 -22.27 -19.50
CA ARG A 72 -7.62 -21.40 -20.67
C ARG A 72 -6.36 -20.55 -20.57
N PRO A 73 -5.44 -20.59 -21.56
CA PRO A 73 -4.22 -19.78 -21.53
C PRO A 73 -4.50 -18.27 -21.61
N LEU A 74 -5.69 -17.87 -22.05
CA LEU A 74 -6.11 -16.47 -22.11
C LEU A 74 -6.33 -15.85 -20.71
N ASN A 75 -6.57 -16.68 -19.69
CA ASN A 75 -6.85 -16.26 -18.32
C ASN A 75 -5.58 -16.15 -17.46
N LEU A 76 -4.42 -16.47 -18.02
CA LEU A 76 -3.15 -16.47 -17.32
C LEU A 76 -2.59 -15.03 -17.25
N TYR A 77 -2.23 -14.59 -16.05
CA TYR A 77 -1.56 -13.30 -15.88
C TYR A 77 -0.10 -13.40 -16.34
N MET A 78 0.22 -12.85 -17.51
CA MET A 78 1.61 -12.75 -17.98
C MET A 78 2.42 -11.65 -17.27
N ALA A 79 1.76 -10.75 -16.55
CA ALA A 79 2.42 -9.65 -15.87
C ALA A 79 3.08 -10.12 -14.56
N GLY A 80 4.35 -9.77 -14.37
CA GLY A 80 5.05 -9.99 -13.10
C GLY A 80 4.50 -9.17 -11.94
N CYS A 81 4.53 -9.75 -10.75
CA CYS A 81 4.05 -9.09 -9.55
C CYS A 81 4.86 -7.85 -9.17
N GLU A 82 6.17 -7.82 -9.47
CA GLU A 82 7.01 -6.65 -9.23
C GLU A 82 6.47 -5.39 -9.95
N ILE A 83 6.16 -5.53 -11.25
CA ILE A 83 5.70 -4.41 -12.07
C ILE A 83 4.31 -3.96 -11.64
N LYS A 84 3.39 -4.91 -11.43
CA LYS A 84 2.02 -4.62 -11.01
C LYS A 84 1.96 -3.94 -9.65
N PHE A 85 2.81 -4.37 -8.71
CA PHE A 85 2.90 -3.74 -7.40
C PHE A 85 3.46 -2.31 -7.50
N LYS A 86 4.48 -2.09 -8.35
CA LYS A 86 5.03 -0.76 -8.59
C LYS A 86 3.99 0.18 -9.20
N GLU A 87 3.19 -0.28 -10.16
CA GLU A 87 2.07 0.47 -10.74
C GLU A 87 1.00 0.80 -9.68
N TYR A 88 0.61 -0.20 -8.88
CA TYR A 88 -0.37 -0.03 -7.81
C TYR A 88 0.07 1.04 -6.81
N LEU A 89 1.33 0.97 -6.36
CA LEU A 89 1.90 1.97 -5.47
C LEU A 89 2.01 3.33 -6.13
N GLY A 90 2.50 3.42 -7.37
CA GLY A 90 2.61 4.69 -8.09
C GLY A 90 1.27 5.41 -8.19
N GLY A 91 0.22 4.69 -8.58
CA GLY A 91 -1.14 5.22 -8.66
C GLY A 91 -1.70 5.63 -7.30
N LYS A 92 -1.50 4.81 -6.27
CA LYS A 92 -2.00 5.11 -4.92
C LYS A 92 -1.24 6.26 -4.26
N THR A 93 0.08 6.36 -4.50
CA THR A 93 0.99 7.43 -4.07
C THR A 93 0.57 8.80 -4.58
N ALA A 94 0.05 8.88 -5.81
CA ALA A 94 -0.51 10.15 -6.32
C ALA A 94 -1.65 10.67 -5.42
N ASN A 95 -2.47 9.78 -4.87
CA ASN A 95 -3.58 10.14 -3.97
C ASN A 95 -3.11 10.50 -2.55
N PHE A 96 -1.89 10.09 -2.13
CA PHE A 96 -1.35 10.44 -0.81
C PHE A 96 -1.12 11.94 -0.65
N HIS A 97 -0.88 12.68 -1.73
CA HIS A 97 -0.75 14.14 -1.64
C HIS A 97 -2.05 14.76 -1.11
N SER A 98 -3.20 14.32 -1.62
CA SER A 98 -4.50 14.80 -1.15
C SER A 98 -4.73 14.45 0.33
N LEU A 99 -4.48 13.20 0.72
CA LEU A 99 -4.63 12.75 2.12
C LEU A 99 -3.73 13.54 3.09
N SER A 100 -2.50 13.85 2.68
CA SER A 100 -1.57 14.65 3.50
C SER A 100 -2.12 16.04 3.78
N TRP A 101 -2.68 16.71 2.76
CA TRP A 101 -3.31 18.02 2.93
C TRP A 101 -4.53 17.97 3.86
N PHE A 102 -5.36 16.94 3.75
CA PHE A 102 -6.49 16.75 4.67
C PHE A 102 -6.05 16.59 6.13
N LEU A 103 -4.98 15.83 6.39
CA LEU A 103 -4.44 15.66 7.74
C LEU A 103 -3.91 16.98 8.30
N ILE A 104 -3.17 17.76 7.50
CA ILE A 104 -2.64 19.07 7.91
C ILE A 104 -3.78 20.03 8.27
N LEU A 105 -4.81 20.11 7.42
CA LEU A 105 -5.98 20.98 7.68
C LEU A 105 -6.75 20.56 8.93
N THR A 106 -6.91 19.25 9.15
CA THR A 106 -7.63 18.70 10.30
C THR A 106 -6.89 19.01 11.60
N GLU A 107 -5.57 18.79 11.65
CA GLU A 107 -4.70 19.14 12.78
C GLU A 107 -4.74 20.64 13.08
N PHE A 108 -4.64 21.48 12.04
CA PHE A 108 -4.70 22.92 12.19
C PHE A 108 -6.06 23.39 12.76
N ALA A 109 -7.16 22.88 12.20
CA ALA A 109 -8.50 23.20 12.68
C ALA A 109 -8.72 22.74 14.13
N GLY A 110 -8.21 21.56 14.50
CA GLY A 110 -8.26 21.04 15.87
C GLY A 110 -7.53 21.93 16.86
N SER A 111 -6.33 22.39 16.50
CA SER A 111 -5.53 23.32 17.32
C SER A 111 -6.26 24.64 17.54
N VAL A 112 -6.78 25.25 16.47
CA VAL A 112 -7.54 26.51 16.54
C VAL A 112 -8.79 26.36 17.41
N THR A 113 -9.55 25.27 17.22
CA THR A 113 -10.76 25.00 18.01
C THR A 113 -10.43 24.83 19.49
N THR A 114 -9.32 24.16 19.81
CA THR A 114 -8.87 23.99 21.19
C THR A 114 -8.52 25.33 21.83
N CYS A 115 -7.82 26.23 21.13
CA CYS A 115 -7.53 27.57 21.63
C CYS A 115 -8.81 28.37 21.91
N TYR A 116 -9.77 28.36 20.98
CA TYR A 116 -11.07 29.04 21.18
C TYR A 116 -11.85 28.48 22.37
N LEU A 117 -11.86 27.16 22.54
CA LEU A 117 -12.51 26.51 23.68
C LEU A 117 -11.86 26.91 25.00
N VAL A 118 -10.53 26.94 25.07
CA VAL A 118 -9.79 27.36 26.27
C VAL A 118 -10.11 28.82 26.63
N ASP A 119 -10.11 29.72 25.64
CA ASP A 119 -10.43 31.13 25.87
C ASP A 119 -11.88 31.31 26.31
N SER A 120 -12.82 30.58 25.70
CA SER A 120 -14.23 30.58 26.09
C SER A 120 -14.42 30.11 27.54
N ILE A 121 -13.75 29.03 27.95
CA ILE A 121 -13.83 28.51 29.33
C ILE A 121 -13.23 29.50 30.32
N ARG A 122 -12.06 30.09 30.02
CA ARG A 122 -11.42 31.10 30.87
C ARG A 122 -12.32 32.31 31.06
N ASN A 123 -12.85 32.85 29.96
CA ASN A 123 -13.77 33.98 29.99
C ASN A 123 -15.05 33.67 30.79
N HIS A 124 -15.62 32.46 30.66
CA HIS A 124 -16.77 32.05 31.47
C HIS A 124 -16.43 32.01 32.97
N ARG A 125 -15.30 31.39 33.34
CA ARG A 125 -14.85 31.30 34.73
C ARG A 125 -14.57 32.66 35.35
N ASP A 126 -13.95 33.57 34.59
CA ASP A 126 -13.64 34.91 35.06
C ASP A 126 -14.93 35.71 35.30
N ARG A 127 -15.92 35.60 34.41
CA ARG A 127 -17.24 36.23 34.62
C ARG A 127 -17.93 35.74 35.89
N GLU A 128 -17.95 34.44 36.16
CA GLU A 128 -18.56 33.95 37.40
C GLU A 128 -17.84 34.44 38.65
N ARG A 129 -16.51 34.61 38.62
CA ARG A 129 -15.76 35.22 39.73
C ARG A 129 -16.11 36.69 39.96
N PHE A 130 -16.44 37.46 38.92
CA PHE A 130 -16.79 38.88 39.05
C PHE A 130 -18.22 39.13 39.56
N TYR A 131 -19.14 38.17 39.37
CA TYR A 131 -20.54 38.28 39.78
C TYR A 131 -20.85 37.63 41.14
N ASN A 132 -19.87 37.01 41.79
CA ASN A 132 -19.97 36.35 43.09
C ASN A 132 -19.07 37.06 44.12
#